data_AF-A0A5A9N4I1-F1
#
_entry.id   AF-A0A5A9N4I1-F1
#
_cell.length_a   1.000
_cell.length_b   1.000
_cell.length_c   1.000
_cell.angle_alpha   90.00
_cell.angle_beta   90.00
_cell.angle_gamma   90.00
#
_symmetry.space_group_name_H-M   'P 1'
#
loop_
_entity.id
_entity.type
_entity.pdbx_description
1 polymer ?
#
loop_
_entity_poly.entity_id
_entity_poly.type
_entity_poly.pdbx_seq_one_letter_code
_entity_poly.pdbx_strand_id
1 'polypeptide(L)'
;MDGTNHSLFDARCREQAPFAIDVIMQLDIFGIVLFSVLTFMATVSIVIFIEECIYIYKKVPPNKKTLIIWVTGASPVIGTMSCLGMWVPRATMFCDMTSATYFATVIFKFLILMIEEVGGDDAFLRRSEKKTLKISTGPCCCCCPCLPNAFITSRNLFMLKLGSFQFALLKLVLTILSVVLWTNGNFDPADVAMSGGAIWINSFIGILTIIGLWPVAIIYIHLKESLRVLKIVPKYAMYQMVLILSQLQTAIINILAMNGTIACAPPYTSQARGYLMSQQLLIVEMFIITLVNRLLYRRQYDPLPEEDGEEEIKKTLTSKNAVENV
;
A
#
# COMPACT_ATOMS: atom_id res chain seq x y z
N MET A 1 29.58 20.15 43.28
CA MET A 1 29.25 20.32 41.85
C MET A 1 30.20 19.41 41.10
N ASP A 2 29.79 18.19 40.76
CA ASP A 2 30.52 17.32 39.83
C ASP A 2 29.46 16.60 38.98
N GLY A 3 29.27 17.14 37.78
CA GLY A 3 28.24 16.71 36.83
C GLY A 3 28.80 15.74 35.79
N THR A 4 28.30 14.50 35.85
CA THR A 4 27.82 13.70 34.70
C THR A 4 28.52 13.88 33.34
N ASN A 5 29.44 12.97 33.04
CA ASN A 5 29.85 12.59 31.68
C ASN A 5 29.74 11.06 31.49
N HIS A 6 28.54 10.51 31.74
CA HIS A 6 28.21 9.12 31.42
C HIS A 6 27.01 9.10 30.46
N SER A 7 27.25 9.13 29.15
CA SER A 7 26.36 8.55 28.11
C SER A 7 26.77 8.94 26.68
N LEU A 8 27.94 8.51 26.19
CA LEU A 8 28.21 8.61 24.75
C LEU A 8 28.94 7.34 24.29
N PHE A 9 28.20 6.49 23.57
CA PHE A 9 28.64 5.31 22.81
C PHE A 9 28.98 4.04 23.60
N ASP A 10 27.94 3.27 23.95
CA ASP A 10 28.06 1.87 24.38
C ASP A 10 28.47 0.99 23.18
N ALA A 11 29.63 0.32 23.28
CA ALA A 11 30.21 -0.52 22.21
C ALA A 11 29.35 -1.73 21.82
N ARG A 12 28.30 -2.02 22.61
CA ARG A 12 27.31 -3.08 22.35
C ARG A 12 26.29 -2.72 21.26
N CYS A 13 26.26 -1.48 20.78
CA CYS A 13 25.36 -1.05 19.70
C CYS A 13 25.91 -1.35 18.27
N ARG A 14 26.83 -2.32 18.10
CA ARG A 14 27.53 -2.58 16.81
C ARG A 14 26.80 -3.59 15.91
N GLU A 15 26.27 -3.04 14.82
CA GLU A 15 26.00 -3.54 13.45
C GLU A 15 25.11 -4.78 13.17
N GLN A 16 24.99 -5.80 14.02
CA GLN A 16 24.21 -6.99 13.63
C GLN A 16 22.88 -7.14 14.39
N ALA A 17 21.80 -7.37 13.65
CA ALA A 17 20.50 -7.69 14.22
C ALA A 17 20.61 -8.93 15.13
N PRO A 18 20.08 -8.86 16.37
CA PRO A 18 20.21 -9.95 17.34
C PRO A 18 19.54 -11.23 16.84
N PHE A 19 20.01 -12.39 17.33
CA PHE A 19 19.31 -13.63 17.05
C PHE A 19 17.95 -13.63 17.75
N ALA A 20 16.98 -14.35 17.16
CA ALA A 20 15.64 -14.48 17.74
C ALA A 20 15.68 -15.04 19.17
N ILE A 21 16.64 -15.93 19.46
CA ILE A 21 16.81 -16.54 20.79
C ILE A 21 17.23 -15.49 21.82
N ASP A 22 18.15 -14.58 21.48
CA ASP A 22 18.60 -13.51 22.39
C ASP A 22 17.47 -12.52 22.70
N VAL A 23 16.62 -12.24 21.71
CA VAL A 23 15.42 -11.41 21.86
C VAL A 23 14.41 -12.06 22.81
N ILE A 24 14.16 -13.36 22.65
CA ILE A 24 13.19 -14.09 23.48
C ILE A 24 13.72 -14.24 24.92
N MET A 25 15.01 -14.48 25.11
CA MET A 25 15.61 -14.66 26.44
C MET A 25 15.69 -13.36 27.27
N GLN A 26 15.73 -12.19 26.62
CA GLN A 26 15.78 -10.89 27.29
C GLN A 26 14.41 -10.20 27.35
N LEU A 27 13.34 -10.90 26.98
CA LEU A 27 12.00 -10.32 26.93
C LEU A 27 11.41 -10.22 28.34
N ASP A 28 11.19 -8.99 28.81
CA ASP A 28 10.50 -8.72 30.07
C ASP A 28 9.01 -9.15 29.97
N ILE A 29 8.33 -9.29 31.12
CA ILE A 29 6.92 -9.71 31.22
C ILE A 29 6.03 -8.86 30.30
N PHE A 30 6.28 -7.54 30.27
CA PHE A 30 5.58 -6.63 29.37
C PHE A 30 5.79 -6.96 27.88
N GLY A 31 7.02 -7.31 27.49
CA GLY A 31 7.34 -7.69 26.11
C GLY A 31 6.66 -9.00 25.70
N ILE A 32 6.59 -9.98 26.61
CA ILE A 32 5.88 -11.25 26.38
C ILE A 32 4.39 -10.99 26.14
N VAL A 33 3.76 -10.19 27.00
CA VAL A 33 2.35 -9.81 26.84
C VAL A 33 2.14 -9.08 25.51
N LEU A 34 2.96 -8.09 25.19
CA LEU A 34 2.86 -7.34 23.93
C LEU A 34 2.99 -8.25 22.70
N PHE A 35 4.03 -9.09 22.65
CA PHE A 35 4.28 -9.98 21.51
C PHE A 35 3.14 -10.99 21.34
N SER A 36 2.60 -11.52 22.44
CA SER A 36 1.46 -12.44 22.40
C SER A 36 0.20 -11.77 21.85
N VAL A 37 -0.12 -10.54 22.28
CA VAL A 37 -1.26 -9.76 21.78
C VAL A 37 -1.11 -9.46 20.29
N LEU A 38 0.07 -8.98 19.86
CA LEU A 38 0.32 -8.66 18.45
C LEU A 38 0.25 -9.91 17.56
N THR A 39 0.76 -11.04 18.02
CA THR A 39 0.67 -12.32 17.30
C THR A 39 -0.77 -12.79 17.19
N PHE A 40 -1.56 -12.63 18.26
CA PHE A 40 -2.98 -12.92 18.25
C PHE A 40 -3.72 -12.04 17.23
N MET A 41 -3.47 -10.73 17.23
CA MET A 41 -4.06 -9.80 16.24
C MET A 41 -3.71 -10.19 14.80
N ALA A 42 -2.45 -10.51 14.52
CA ALA A 42 -2.02 -10.96 13.19
C ALA A 42 -2.73 -12.26 12.77
N THR A 43 -2.85 -13.22 13.69
CA THR A 43 -3.55 -14.49 13.44
C THR A 43 -5.04 -14.25 13.13
N VAL A 44 -5.70 -13.39 13.91
CA VAL A 44 -7.10 -13.03 13.67
C VAL A 44 -7.27 -12.32 12.31
N SER A 45 -6.35 -11.44 11.92
CA SER A 45 -6.36 -10.81 10.59
C SER A 45 -6.35 -11.85 9.46
N ILE A 46 -5.52 -12.89 9.56
CA ILE A 46 -5.47 -13.97 8.56
C ILE A 46 -6.79 -14.75 8.54
N VAL A 47 -7.36 -15.08 9.70
CA VAL A 47 -8.65 -15.80 9.76
C VAL A 47 -9.76 -14.99 9.12
N ILE A 48 -9.83 -13.69 9.41
CA ILE A 48 -10.78 -12.77 8.79
C ILE A 48 -10.57 -12.72 7.27
N PHE A 49 -9.32 -12.61 6.82
CA PHE A 49 -9.01 -12.59 5.40
C PHE A 49 -9.41 -13.88 4.67
N ILE A 50 -9.19 -15.05 5.28
CA ILE A 50 -9.61 -16.34 4.72
C ILE A 50 -11.14 -16.40 4.62
N GLU A 51 -11.86 -15.97 5.65
CA GLU A 51 -13.32 -15.88 5.65
C GLU A 51 -13.83 -14.95 4.52
N GLU A 52 -13.20 -13.79 4.36
CA GLU A 52 -13.49 -12.85 3.27
C GLU A 52 -13.23 -13.47 1.89
N CYS A 53 -12.11 -14.17 1.72
CA CYS A 53 -11.80 -14.86 0.46
C CYS A 53 -12.88 -15.89 0.11
N ILE A 54 -13.34 -16.68 1.09
CA ILE A 54 -14.42 -17.66 0.91
C ILE A 54 -15.73 -16.94 0.53
N TYR A 55 -16.06 -15.84 1.20
CA TYR A 55 -17.25 -15.05 0.90
C TYR A 55 -17.21 -14.47 -0.52
N ILE A 56 -16.09 -13.87 -0.91
CA ILE A 56 -15.87 -13.27 -2.23
C ILE A 56 -15.95 -14.35 -3.31
N TYR A 57 -15.32 -15.50 -3.07
CA TYR A 57 -15.34 -16.62 -4.02
C TYR A 57 -16.76 -17.14 -4.29
N LYS A 58 -17.64 -17.13 -3.28
CA LYS A 58 -19.03 -17.58 -3.41
C LYS A 58 -19.99 -16.56 -3.99
N LYS A 59 -19.79 -15.26 -3.73
CA LYS A 59 -20.80 -14.22 -4.04
C LYS A 59 -20.42 -13.23 -5.13
N VAL A 60 -19.15 -13.11 -5.52
CA VAL A 60 -18.67 -12.08 -6.45
C VAL A 60 -18.46 -12.67 -7.84
N PRO A 61 -18.83 -11.95 -8.92
CA PRO A 61 -18.58 -12.39 -10.28
C PRO A 61 -17.09 -12.63 -10.58
N PRO A 62 -16.77 -13.53 -11.54
CA PRO A 62 -15.42 -14.02 -11.76
C PRO A 62 -14.40 -12.94 -12.17
N ASN A 63 -14.84 -11.86 -12.80
CA ASN A 63 -13.94 -10.80 -13.29
C ASN A 63 -13.36 -9.95 -12.14
N LYS A 64 -14.14 -9.74 -11.08
CA LYS A 64 -13.76 -8.88 -9.94
C LYS A 64 -13.17 -9.65 -8.76
N LYS A 65 -13.49 -10.95 -8.60
CA LYS A 65 -13.11 -11.74 -7.40
C LYS A 65 -11.62 -11.70 -7.11
N THR A 66 -10.78 -11.94 -8.12
CA THR A 66 -9.33 -12.02 -7.94
C THR A 66 -8.78 -10.64 -7.58
N LEU A 67 -9.24 -9.58 -8.25
CA LEU A 67 -8.79 -8.21 -7.99
C LEU A 67 -9.10 -7.78 -6.54
N ILE A 68 -10.31 -8.07 -6.07
CA ILE A 68 -10.72 -7.75 -4.70
C ILE A 68 -9.88 -8.53 -3.70
N ILE A 69 -9.66 -9.84 -3.90
CA ILE A 69 -8.85 -10.69 -3.00
C ILE A 69 -7.41 -10.14 -2.87
N TRP A 70 -6.79 -9.72 -3.97
CA TRP A 70 -5.45 -9.11 -3.92
C TRP A 70 -5.46 -7.79 -3.14
N VAL A 71 -6.45 -6.93 -3.36
CA VAL A 71 -6.54 -5.62 -2.69
C VAL A 71 -6.82 -5.76 -1.20
N THR A 72 -7.78 -6.59 -0.80
CA THR A 72 -8.11 -6.82 0.62
C THR A 72 -7.01 -7.59 1.34
N GLY A 73 -6.24 -8.41 0.61
CA GLY A 73 -5.10 -9.16 1.13
C GLY A 73 -3.89 -8.31 1.49
N ALA A 74 -3.81 -7.05 1.02
CA ALA A 74 -2.68 -6.17 1.32
C ALA A 74 -2.45 -6.02 2.83
N SER A 75 -3.48 -5.62 3.57
CA SER A 75 -3.39 -5.40 5.01
C SER A 75 -2.98 -6.66 5.81
N PRO A 76 -3.69 -7.79 5.72
CA PRO A 76 -3.34 -8.98 6.50
C PRO A 76 -1.98 -9.57 6.09
N VAL A 77 -1.58 -9.52 4.80
CA VAL A 77 -0.26 -10.00 4.36
C VAL A 77 0.84 -9.13 4.96
N ILE A 78 0.75 -7.81 4.84
CA ILE A 78 1.76 -6.89 5.39
C ILE A 78 1.82 -7.06 6.92
N GLY A 79 0.68 -7.10 7.61
CA GLY A 79 0.65 -7.30 9.07
C GLY A 79 1.25 -8.64 9.52
N THR A 80 1.05 -9.71 8.74
CA THR A 80 1.65 -11.02 9.03
C THR A 80 3.16 -11.00 8.82
N MET A 81 3.63 -10.40 7.73
CA MET A 81 5.06 -10.26 7.45
C MET A 81 5.75 -9.40 8.52
N SER A 82 5.10 -8.34 9.00
CA SER A 82 5.58 -7.55 10.15
C SER A 82 5.65 -8.35 11.44
N CYS A 83 4.67 -9.22 11.69
CA CYS A 83 4.71 -10.14 12.82
C CYS A 83 5.88 -11.14 12.70
N LEU A 84 6.18 -11.65 11.49
CA LEU A 84 7.33 -12.51 11.26
C LEU A 84 8.66 -11.78 11.48
N GLY A 85 8.79 -10.53 11.01
CA GLY A 85 9.96 -9.70 11.28
C GLY A 85 10.15 -9.36 12.76
N MET A 86 9.06 -9.22 13.51
CA MET A 86 9.11 -9.03 14.97
C MET A 86 9.69 -10.25 15.70
N TRP A 87 9.27 -11.47 15.34
CA TRP A 87 9.78 -12.71 15.96
C TRP A 87 11.18 -13.09 15.48
N VAL A 88 11.51 -12.78 14.22
CA VAL A 88 12.79 -13.09 13.61
C VAL A 88 13.39 -11.81 13.02
N PRO A 89 14.10 -10.99 13.84
CA PRO A 89 14.67 -9.71 13.40
C PRO A 89 15.60 -9.81 12.20
N ARG A 90 16.31 -10.95 12.05
CA ARG A 90 17.16 -11.22 10.88
C ARG A 90 16.37 -11.43 9.59
N ALA A 91 15.11 -11.87 9.68
CA ALA A 91 14.23 -12.06 8.54
C ALA A 91 13.48 -10.78 8.16
N THR A 92 13.49 -9.74 9.00
CA THR A 92 12.75 -8.48 8.80
C THR A 92 13.00 -7.88 7.42
N MET A 93 14.25 -7.87 6.95
CA MET A 93 14.56 -7.39 5.60
C MET A 93 13.76 -8.14 4.52
N PHE A 94 13.71 -9.48 4.59
CA PHE A 94 12.95 -10.30 3.64
C PHE A 94 11.43 -10.09 3.78
N CYS A 95 10.94 -9.95 5.01
CA CYS A 95 9.54 -9.66 5.30
C CYS A 95 9.10 -8.30 4.72
N ASP A 96 9.92 -7.26 4.89
CA ASP A 96 9.66 -5.92 4.38
C ASP A 96 9.69 -5.88 2.86
N MET A 97 10.68 -6.55 2.27
CA MET A 97 10.80 -6.72 0.81
C MET A 97 9.57 -7.42 0.23
N THR A 98 9.15 -8.53 0.83
CA THR A 98 7.97 -9.29 0.42
C THR A 98 6.71 -8.44 0.50
N SER A 99 6.54 -7.71 1.61
CA SER A 99 5.41 -6.80 1.84
C SER A 99 5.36 -5.67 0.81
N ALA A 100 6.50 -5.02 0.54
CA ALA A 100 6.61 -3.94 -0.43
C ALA A 100 6.33 -4.41 -1.86
N THR A 101 6.80 -5.61 -2.24
CA THR A 101 6.52 -6.21 -3.55
C THR A 101 5.04 -6.62 -3.69
N TYR A 102 4.46 -7.19 -2.64
CA TYR A 102 3.02 -7.49 -2.61
C TYR A 102 2.21 -6.22 -2.81
N PHE A 103 2.53 -5.17 -2.06
CA PHE A 103 1.85 -3.89 -2.17
C PHE A 103 2.00 -3.26 -3.56
N ALA A 104 3.18 -3.34 -4.18
CA ALA A 104 3.37 -2.87 -5.56
C ALA A 104 2.47 -3.61 -6.58
N THR A 105 2.25 -4.92 -6.37
CA THR A 105 1.29 -5.68 -7.18
C THR A 105 -0.14 -5.21 -6.92
N VAL A 106 -0.48 -4.91 -5.67
CA VAL A 106 -1.80 -4.38 -5.28
C VAL A 106 -2.10 -3.04 -5.93
N ILE A 107 -1.11 -2.14 -6.07
CA ILE A 107 -1.27 -0.85 -6.78
C ILE A 107 -1.83 -1.10 -8.19
N PHE A 108 -1.22 -2.02 -8.94
CA PHE A 108 -1.69 -2.40 -10.27
C PHE A 108 -3.08 -3.06 -10.22
N LYS A 109 -3.31 -4.01 -9.30
CA LYS A 109 -4.60 -4.70 -9.18
C LYS A 109 -5.74 -3.73 -8.81
N PHE A 110 -5.46 -2.73 -7.97
CA PHE A 110 -6.40 -1.69 -7.59
C PHE A 110 -6.77 -0.79 -8.77
N LEU A 111 -5.80 -0.45 -9.63
CA LEU A 111 -6.07 0.26 -10.89
C LEU A 111 -7.08 -0.50 -11.75
N ILE A 112 -6.83 -1.81 -11.98
CA ILE A 112 -7.73 -2.65 -12.79
C ILE A 112 -9.10 -2.79 -12.10
N LEU A 113 -9.12 -2.90 -10.76
CA LEU A 113 -10.37 -2.95 -10.00
C LEU A 113 -11.22 -1.70 -10.24
N MET A 114 -10.65 -0.50 -10.21
CA MET A 114 -11.40 0.74 -10.47
C MET A 114 -12.01 0.77 -11.88
N ILE A 115 -11.30 0.26 -12.88
CA ILE A 115 -11.78 0.21 -14.27
C ILE A 115 -12.92 -0.80 -14.41
N GLU A 116 -12.78 -1.98 -13.80
CA GLU A 116 -13.81 -3.02 -13.80
C GLU A 116 -15.06 -2.59 -13.01
N GLU A 117 -14.91 -1.73 -11.99
CA GLU A 117 -16.05 -1.17 -11.26
C GLU A 117 -16.91 -0.22 -12.11
N VAL A 118 -16.38 0.33 -13.20
CA VAL A 118 -17.11 1.19 -14.15
C VAL A 118 -17.80 0.37 -15.26
N GLY A 119 -17.57 -0.94 -15.33
CA GLY A 119 -18.05 -1.80 -16.41
C GLY A 119 -16.96 -2.19 -17.43
N GLY A 120 -15.69 -2.04 -17.06
CA GLY A 120 -14.55 -2.45 -17.88
C GLY A 120 -14.04 -1.35 -18.80
N ASP A 121 -13.21 -1.74 -19.77
CA ASP A 121 -12.44 -0.81 -20.60
C ASP A 121 -13.35 0.02 -21.53
N ASP A 122 -14.34 -0.61 -22.16
CA ASP A 122 -15.23 0.05 -23.11
C ASP A 122 -16.17 1.04 -22.42
N ALA A 123 -16.75 0.66 -21.29
CA ALA A 123 -17.59 1.55 -20.48
C ALA A 123 -16.78 2.73 -19.93
N PHE A 124 -15.54 2.48 -19.50
CA PHE A 124 -14.63 3.54 -19.09
C PHE A 124 -14.34 4.50 -20.25
N LEU A 125 -14.06 4.00 -21.45
CA LEU A 125 -13.78 4.82 -22.63
C LEU A 125 -14.99 5.66 -23.05
N ARG A 126 -16.20 5.07 -23.12
CA ARG A 126 -17.44 5.80 -23.44
C ARG A 126 -17.69 6.94 -22.45
N ARG A 127 -17.50 6.68 -21.15
CA ARG A 127 -17.69 7.69 -20.09
C ARG A 127 -16.60 8.77 -20.06
N SER A 128 -15.41 8.41 -20.53
CA SER A 128 -14.26 9.32 -20.61
C SER A 128 -14.22 10.14 -21.90
N GLU A 129 -14.94 9.73 -22.95
CA GLU A 129 -14.96 10.42 -24.25
C GLU A 129 -15.42 11.88 -24.13
N LYS A 130 -16.35 12.16 -23.20
CA LYS A 130 -16.89 13.49 -22.93
C LYS A 130 -16.10 14.30 -21.88
N LYS A 131 -15.07 13.74 -21.23
CA LYS A 131 -14.35 14.37 -20.12
C LYS A 131 -12.83 14.33 -20.33
N THR A 132 -12.16 15.48 -20.27
CA THR A 132 -10.69 15.55 -20.32
C THR A 132 -10.06 15.03 -19.03
N LEU A 133 -8.97 14.26 -19.12
CA LEU A 133 -8.17 13.93 -17.95
C LEU A 133 -7.35 15.15 -17.54
N LYS A 134 -7.66 15.69 -16.36
CA LYS A 134 -6.70 16.54 -15.66
C LYS A 134 -5.56 15.65 -15.19
N ILE A 135 -4.46 15.66 -15.94
CA ILE A 135 -3.21 14.97 -15.57
C ILE A 135 -2.51 15.70 -14.40
N SER A 136 -2.91 16.94 -14.11
CA SER A 136 -2.46 17.69 -12.93
C SER A 136 -3.14 17.17 -11.65
N THR A 137 -2.67 16.02 -11.17
CA THR A 137 -3.06 15.41 -9.90
C THR A 137 -1.81 15.01 -9.13
N GLY A 138 -1.77 15.31 -7.82
CA GLY A 138 -0.57 15.17 -6.95
C GLY A 138 0.00 13.74 -6.88
N PRO A 139 1.25 13.55 -6.38
CA PRO A 139 2.05 14.45 -5.53
C PRO A 139 3.24 15.18 -6.19
N CYS A 140 3.67 14.81 -7.41
CA CYS A 140 4.84 15.41 -8.07
C CYS A 140 4.51 16.64 -8.96
N CYS A 141 3.25 16.85 -9.36
CA CYS A 141 2.87 17.92 -10.30
C CYS A 141 2.58 19.28 -9.65
N CYS A 142 2.89 19.49 -8.36
CA CYS A 142 2.75 20.82 -7.74
C CYS A 142 3.72 21.86 -8.35
N CYS A 143 4.76 21.42 -9.07
CA CYS A 143 5.81 22.29 -9.62
C CYS A 143 5.77 22.48 -11.15
N CYS A 144 4.86 21.82 -11.88
CA CYS A 144 4.77 21.91 -13.36
C CYS A 144 3.30 22.04 -13.83
N PRO A 145 2.77 23.27 -13.95
CA PRO A 145 1.42 23.55 -14.48
C PRO A 145 1.25 23.27 -15.99
N CYS A 146 2.31 22.87 -16.68
CA CYS A 146 2.44 22.87 -18.14
C CYS A 146 2.09 21.53 -18.82
N LEU A 147 1.53 20.56 -18.11
CA LEU A 147 1.16 19.28 -18.72
C LEU A 147 -0.25 19.34 -19.36
N PRO A 148 -0.38 19.17 -20.70
CA PRO A 148 -1.63 19.38 -21.42
C PRO A 148 -2.70 18.37 -21.01
N ASN A 149 -3.97 18.80 -21.02
CA ASN A 149 -5.12 17.93 -20.89
C ASN A 149 -5.09 16.90 -22.04
N ALA A 150 -4.77 15.64 -21.73
CA ALA A 150 -4.81 14.58 -22.74
C ALA A 150 -6.25 14.03 -22.83
N PHE A 151 -6.71 13.85 -24.07
CA PHE A 151 -7.94 13.11 -24.33
C PHE A 151 -7.72 11.62 -23.98
N ILE A 152 -8.74 10.98 -23.41
CA ILE A 152 -8.68 9.53 -23.19
C ILE A 152 -8.90 8.84 -24.53
N THR A 153 -7.84 8.22 -25.04
CA THR A 153 -7.93 7.22 -26.10
C THR A 153 -7.63 5.85 -25.49
N SER A 154 -8.12 4.76 -26.09
CA SER A 154 -7.81 3.37 -25.69
C SER A 154 -6.31 3.12 -25.52
N ARG A 155 -5.50 3.79 -26.35
CA ARG A 155 -4.03 3.76 -26.27
C ARG A 155 -3.49 4.36 -24.97
N ASN A 156 -4.05 5.46 -24.48
CA ASN A 156 -3.60 6.10 -23.24
C ASN A 156 -4.00 5.26 -22.01
N LEU A 157 -5.20 4.68 -22.02
CA LEU A 157 -5.62 3.73 -20.98
C LEU A 157 -4.70 2.51 -20.94
N PHE A 158 -4.38 1.95 -22.11
CA PHE A 158 -3.44 0.84 -22.22
C PHE A 158 -2.04 1.20 -21.70
N MET A 159 -1.52 2.39 -22.06
CA MET A 159 -0.24 2.88 -21.55
C MET A 159 -0.23 3.07 -20.02
N LEU A 160 -1.32 3.57 -19.42
CA LEU A 160 -1.44 3.73 -17.97
C LEU A 160 -1.45 2.37 -17.24
N LYS A 161 -2.18 1.38 -17.78
CA LYS A 161 -2.17 0.01 -17.27
C LYS A 161 -0.78 -0.61 -17.40
N LEU A 162 -0.15 -0.45 -18.57
CA LEU A 162 1.18 -0.98 -18.84
C LEU A 162 2.23 -0.36 -17.93
N GLY A 163 2.20 0.94 -17.69
CA GLY A 163 3.12 1.62 -16.77
C GLY A 163 2.99 1.12 -15.32
N SER A 164 1.76 0.92 -14.85
CA SER A 164 1.52 0.36 -13.51
C SER A 164 1.96 -1.10 -13.39
N PHE A 165 1.78 -1.89 -14.46
CA PHE A 165 2.28 -3.26 -14.53
C PHE A 165 3.83 -3.32 -14.55
N GLN A 166 4.45 -2.47 -15.37
CA GLN A 166 5.90 -2.32 -15.43
C GLN A 166 6.48 -1.93 -14.07
N PHE A 167 5.82 -1.06 -13.32
CA PHE A 167 6.22 -0.72 -11.95
C PHE A 167 6.20 -1.94 -11.03
N ALA A 168 5.12 -2.73 -11.01
CA ALA A 168 5.03 -3.92 -10.17
C ALA A 168 6.13 -4.95 -10.52
N LEU A 169 6.39 -5.17 -11.81
CA LEU A 169 7.44 -6.07 -12.28
C LEU A 169 8.84 -5.55 -11.93
N LEU A 170 9.11 -4.28 -12.20
CA LEU A 170 10.40 -3.66 -11.93
C LEU A 170 10.71 -3.62 -10.44
N LYS A 171 9.71 -3.35 -9.59
CA LYS A 171 9.84 -3.42 -8.14
C LYS A 171 10.22 -4.83 -7.68
N LEU A 172 9.59 -5.88 -8.22
CA LEU A 172 9.97 -7.26 -7.93
C LEU A 172 11.43 -7.55 -8.33
N VAL A 173 11.82 -7.19 -9.56
CA VAL A 173 13.19 -7.40 -10.06
C VAL A 173 14.22 -6.67 -9.21
N LEU A 174 13.98 -5.40 -8.86
CA LEU A 174 14.86 -4.63 -7.99
C LEU A 174 14.97 -5.24 -6.60
N THR A 175 13.86 -5.76 -6.06
CA THR A 175 13.84 -6.41 -4.75
C THR A 175 14.69 -7.68 -4.76
N ILE A 176 14.57 -8.51 -5.79
CA ILE A 176 15.42 -9.71 -5.96
C ILE A 176 16.90 -9.30 -6.10
N LEU A 177 17.19 -8.29 -6.91
CA LEU A 177 18.55 -7.77 -7.09
C LEU A 177 19.13 -7.29 -5.76
N SER A 178 18.36 -6.55 -4.96
CA SER A 178 18.78 -6.11 -3.62
C SER A 178 19.09 -7.27 -2.69
N VAL A 179 18.30 -8.35 -2.72
CA VAL A 179 18.60 -9.57 -1.95
C VAL A 179 19.92 -10.21 -2.41
N VAL A 180 20.12 -10.34 -3.72
CA VAL A 180 21.36 -10.94 -4.26
C VAL A 180 22.59 -10.11 -3.88
N LEU A 181 22.50 -8.79 -3.98
CA LEU A 181 23.57 -7.88 -3.58
C LEU A 181 23.85 -7.97 -2.08
N TRP A 182 22.81 -8.11 -1.26
CA TRP A 182 22.93 -8.31 0.18
C TRP A 182 23.64 -9.63 0.51
N THR A 183 23.25 -10.73 -0.12
CA THR A 183 23.88 -12.04 0.09
C THR A 183 25.35 -12.10 -0.35
N ASN A 184 25.75 -11.27 -1.31
CA ASN A 184 27.16 -11.15 -1.73
C ASN A 184 28.02 -10.32 -0.77
N GLY A 185 27.45 -9.78 0.32
CA GLY A 185 28.17 -8.95 1.30
C GLY A 185 28.57 -7.57 0.78
N ASN A 186 28.13 -7.19 -0.43
CA ASN A 186 28.43 -5.89 -1.05
C ASN A 186 27.31 -4.86 -0.82
N PHE A 187 26.30 -5.20 -0.02
CA PHE A 187 25.16 -4.35 0.27
C PHE A 187 24.76 -4.53 1.73
N ASP A 188 24.98 -3.49 2.53
CA ASP A 188 24.40 -3.38 3.86
C ASP A 188 23.16 -2.47 3.78
N PRO A 189 21.95 -2.93 4.13
CA PRO A 189 20.74 -2.12 4.08
C PRO A 189 20.76 -0.98 5.11
N ALA A 190 21.63 -1.06 6.12
CA ALA A 190 21.81 -0.05 7.17
C ALA A 190 22.88 0.99 6.80
N ASP A 191 23.70 0.75 5.77
CA ASP A 191 24.74 1.68 5.35
C ASP A 191 24.17 2.75 4.41
N VAL A 192 23.68 3.82 5.02
CA VAL A 192 23.15 5.03 4.36
C VAL A 192 24.25 6.00 3.93
N ALA A 193 25.51 5.58 3.95
CA ALA A 193 26.60 6.38 3.41
C ALA A 193 26.36 6.69 1.93
N MET A 194 26.70 7.92 1.52
CA MET A 194 26.46 8.45 0.18
C MET A 194 27.22 7.67 -0.93
N SER A 195 28.21 6.85 -0.55
CA SER A 195 28.93 5.92 -1.43
C SER A 195 28.32 4.51 -1.52
N GLY A 196 27.31 4.19 -0.71
CA GLY A 196 26.67 2.88 -0.63
C GLY A 196 25.57 2.69 -1.69
N GLY A 197 25.48 1.49 -2.27
CA GLY A 197 24.43 1.15 -3.25
C GLY A 197 23.00 1.23 -2.69
N ALA A 198 22.83 1.19 -1.36
CA ALA A 198 21.53 1.24 -0.68
C ALA A 198 20.77 2.55 -0.91
N ILE A 199 21.43 3.71 -0.89
CA ILE A 199 20.75 4.99 -1.07
C ILE A 199 20.21 5.17 -2.50
N TRP A 200 20.98 4.72 -3.51
CA TRP A 200 20.59 4.77 -4.91
C TRP A 200 19.41 3.84 -5.20
N ILE A 201 19.46 2.61 -4.69
CA ILE A 201 18.37 1.64 -4.86
C ILE A 201 17.10 2.14 -4.16
N ASN A 202 17.19 2.59 -2.91
CA ASN A 202 16.04 3.09 -2.16
C ASN A 202 15.44 4.36 -2.80
N SER A 203 16.28 5.28 -3.30
CA SER A 203 15.83 6.48 -4.01
C SER A 203 15.14 6.12 -5.33
N PHE A 204 15.71 5.20 -6.10
CA PHE A 204 15.11 4.73 -7.35
C PHE A 204 13.76 4.05 -7.11
N ILE A 205 13.67 3.21 -6.07
CA ILE A 205 12.41 2.61 -5.62
C ILE A 205 11.38 3.67 -5.22
N GLY A 206 11.80 4.73 -4.52
CA GLY A 206 10.92 5.84 -4.15
C GLY A 206 10.33 6.56 -5.36
N ILE A 207 11.18 6.93 -6.32
CA ILE A 207 10.75 7.57 -7.58
C ILE A 207 9.81 6.66 -8.36
N LEU A 208 10.16 5.38 -8.49
CA LEU A 208 9.32 4.38 -9.14
C LEU A 208 7.95 4.25 -8.48
N THR A 209 7.90 4.29 -7.15
CA THR A 209 6.64 4.22 -6.40
C THR A 209 5.75 5.42 -6.72
N ILE A 210 6.30 6.63 -6.76
CA ILE A 210 5.54 7.84 -7.13
C ILE A 210 4.98 7.71 -8.55
N ILE A 211 5.81 7.25 -9.51
CA ILE A 211 5.39 7.04 -10.89
C ILE A 211 4.27 5.97 -10.97
N GLY A 212 4.38 4.88 -10.21
CA GLY A 212 3.38 3.81 -10.19
C GLY A 212 2.03 4.22 -9.57
N LEU A 213 2.05 5.15 -8.62
CA LEU A 213 0.82 5.67 -7.99
C LEU A 213 0.06 6.67 -8.86
N TRP A 214 0.76 7.33 -9.76
CA TRP A 214 0.22 8.43 -10.54
C TRP A 214 -0.96 8.00 -11.45
N PRO A 215 -0.90 6.88 -12.20
CA PRO A 215 -2.05 6.35 -12.93
C PRO A 215 -3.28 6.10 -12.05
N VAL A 216 -3.08 5.59 -10.84
CA VAL A 216 -4.16 5.30 -9.90
C VAL A 216 -4.84 6.60 -9.46
N ALA A 217 -4.05 7.64 -9.12
CA ALA A 217 -4.56 8.93 -8.71
C ALA A 217 -5.37 9.63 -9.83
N ILE A 218 -4.87 9.58 -11.07
CA ILE A 218 -5.54 10.16 -12.25
C ILE A 218 -6.90 9.49 -12.47
N ILE A 219 -6.94 8.15 -12.49
CA ILE A 219 -8.18 7.40 -12.69
C ILE A 219 -9.16 7.66 -11.54
N TYR A 220 -8.69 7.67 -10.29
CA TYR A 220 -9.55 7.98 -9.14
C TYR A 220 -10.19 9.37 -9.25
N ILE A 221 -9.42 10.41 -9.57
CA ILE A 221 -9.94 11.78 -9.66
C ILE A 221 -10.95 11.93 -10.79
N HIS A 222 -10.75 11.22 -11.91
CA HIS A 222 -11.71 11.20 -13.00
C HIS A 222 -13.01 10.47 -12.62
N LEU A 223 -12.91 9.38 -11.87
CA LEU A 223 -14.04 8.50 -11.58
C LEU A 223 -14.76 8.80 -10.26
N LYS A 224 -14.19 9.59 -9.34
CA LYS A 224 -14.73 9.82 -7.99
C LYS A 224 -16.18 10.32 -7.99
N GLU A 225 -16.59 11.11 -8.98
CA GLU A 225 -17.95 11.63 -9.10
C GLU A 225 -18.92 10.54 -9.56
N SER A 226 -18.55 9.82 -10.63
CA SER A 226 -19.32 8.72 -11.20
C SER A 226 -19.46 7.53 -10.24
N LEU A 227 -18.41 7.24 -9.47
CA LEU A 227 -18.33 6.12 -8.55
C LEU A 227 -18.69 6.47 -7.10
N ARG A 228 -19.25 7.67 -6.87
CA ARG A 228 -19.75 8.06 -5.54
C ARG A 228 -20.88 7.15 -5.07
N VAL A 229 -21.72 6.70 -6.00
CA VAL A 229 -22.85 5.78 -5.75
C VAL A 229 -22.34 4.41 -5.27
N LEU A 230 -21.22 3.94 -5.81
CA LEU A 230 -20.55 2.69 -5.43
C LEU A 230 -19.65 2.81 -4.19
N LYS A 231 -19.64 3.96 -3.51
CA LYS A 231 -18.77 4.27 -2.36
C LYS A 231 -17.31 3.84 -2.63
N ILE A 232 -16.75 4.16 -3.80
CA ILE A 232 -15.35 3.85 -4.07
C ILE A 232 -14.38 4.72 -3.27
N VAL A 233 -14.83 5.89 -2.83
CA VAL A 233 -14.05 6.85 -2.03
C VAL A 233 -13.46 6.20 -0.76
N PRO A 234 -14.24 5.51 0.11
CA PRO A 234 -13.66 4.80 1.25
C PRO A 234 -12.72 3.66 0.83
N LYS A 235 -12.96 2.96 -0.29
CA LYS A 235 -12.05 1.89 -0.76
C LYS A 235 -10.69 2.48 -1.14
N TYR A 236 -10.68 3.59 -1.87
CA TYR A 236 -9.48 4.34 -2.22
C TYR A 236 -8.78 4.92 -0.99
N ALA A 237 -9.54 5.44 -0.02
CA ALA A 237 -8.98 5.95 1.23
C ALA A 237 -8.28 4.84 2.03
N MET A 238 -8.88 3.65 2.15
CA MET A 238 -8.23 2.51 2.81
C MET A 238 -6.94 2.08 2.10
N TYR A 239 -6.97 2.00 0.77
CA TYR A 239 -5.78 1.73 -0.03
C TYR A 239 -4.66 2.78 0.20
N GLN A 240 -5.00 4.08 0.19
CA GLN A 240 -4.05 5.15 0.48
C GLN A 240 -3.51 5.10 1.91
N MET A 241 -4.35 4.75 2.90
CA MET A 241 -3.90 4.55 4.27
C MET A 241 -2.88 3.41 4.35
N VAL A 242 -3.12 2.27 3.72
CA VAL A 242 -2.13 1.17 3.68
C VAL A 242 -0.80 1.67 3.10
N LEU A 243 -0.84 2.47 2.04
CA LEU A 243 0.35 3.05 1.44
C LEU A 243 1.15 3.93 2.41
N ILE A 244 0.45 4.85 3.07
CA ILE A 244 1.07 5.82 3.98
C ILE A 244 1.68 5.10 5.18
N LEU A 245 0.95 4.16 5.78
CA LEU A 245 1.40 3.45 6.97
C LEU A 245 2.54 2.46 6.67
N SER A 246 2.49 1.77 5.52
CA SER A 246 3.54 0.80 5.17
C SER A 246 4.83 1.44 4.63
N GLN A 247 4.72 2.50 3.83
CA GLN A 247 5.87 3.11 3.16
C GLN A 247 6.34 4.40 3.83
N LEU A 248 5.44 5.36 4.02
CA LEU A 248 5.82 6.70 4.48
C LEU A 248 6.20 6.71 5.96
N GLN A 249 5.40 6.07 6.81
CA GLN A 249 5.67 5.97 8.24
C GLN A 249 6.97 5.23 8.55
N THR A 250 7.20 4.06 7.92
CA THR A 250 8.45 3.32 8.06
C THR A 250 9.66 4.17 7.64
N ALA A 251 9.56 4.91 6.54
CA ALA A 251 10.62 5.82 6.09
C ALA A 251 10.89 6.96 7.10
N ILE A 252 9.83 7.58 7.63
CA ILE A 252 9.96 8.64 8.65
C ILE A 252 10.63 8.10 9.92
N ILE A 253 10.19 6.95 10.42
CA ILE A 253 10.75 6.33 11.63
C ILE A 253 12.22 5.99 11.41
N ASN A 254 12.58 5.46 10.25
CA ASN A 254 13.97 5.18 9.91
C ASN A 254 14.84 6.45 9.91
N ILE A 255 14.34 7.55 9.33
CA ILE A 255 15.06 8.84 9.34
C ILE A 255 15.24 9.36 10.78
N LEU A 256 14.19 9.27 11.61
CA LEU A 256 14.26 9.67 13.02
C LEU A 256 15.25 8.79 13.83
N ALA A 257 15.32 7.49 13.52
CA ALA A 257 16.25 6.57 14.15
C ALA A 257 17.71 6.89 13.78
N MET A 258 17.96 7.28 12.52
CA MET A 258 19.30 7.69 12.05
C MET A 258 19.75 9.02 12.68
N ASN A 259 18.83 9.96 12.90
CA ASN A 259 19.12 11.25 13.53
C ASN A 259 19.40 11.16 15.06
N GLY A 260 19.41 9.97 15.64
CA GLY A 260 19.78 9.77 17.05
C GLY A 260 18.71 10.14 18.06
N THR A 261 17.49 10.48 17.62
CA THR A 261 16.35 10.79 18.51
C THR A 261 15.91 9.56 19.33
N ILE A 262 16.22 8.34 18.85
CA ILE A 262 15.93 7.09 19.55
C ILE A 262 17.20 6.62 20.28
N ALA A 263 17.16 6.65 21.61
CA ALA A 263 18.27 6.17 22.44
C ALA A 263 18.50 4.66 22.26
N CYS A 264 19.78 4.26 22.10
CA CYS A 264 20.18 2.85 22.11
C CYS A 264 19.78 2.22 23.46
N ALA A 265 19.17 1.05 23.43
CA ALA A 265 18.81 0.27 24.62
C ALA A 265 19.27 -1.17 24.36
N PRO A 266 20.43 -1.59 24.89
CA PRO A 266 20.95 -2.94 24.69
C PRO A 266 19.87 -3.98 25.04
N PRO A 267 19.62 -5.00 24.18
CA PRO A 267 20.45 -5.49 23.06
C PRO A 267 20.14 -4.83 21.70
N TYR A 268 19.21 -3.87 21.63
CA TYR A 268 18.80 -3.24 20.38
C TYR A 268 19.61 -1.99 20.08
N THR A 269 20.14 -1.90 18.86
CA THR A 269 20.65 -0.64 18.32
C THR A 269 19.50 0.37 18.18
N SER A 270 19.80 1.67 18.15
CA SER A 270 18.79 2.73 17.94
C SER A 270 17.95 2.48 16.69
N GLN A 271 18.59 2.01 15.61
CA GLN A 271 17.94 1.64 14.35
C GLN A 271 17.08 0.38 14.48
N ALA A 272 17.61 -0.71 15.06
CA ALA A 272 16.86 -1.96 15.22
C ALA A 272 15.62 -1.76 16.12
N ARG A 273 15.73 -0.92 17.15
CA ARG A 273 14.60 -0.55 18.01
C ARG A 273 13.54 0.26 17.25
N GLY A 274 13.96 1.20 16.41
CA GLY A 274 13.05 1.96 15.54
C GLY A 274 12.29 1.05 14.58
N TYR A 275 12.98 0.12 13.93
CA TYR A 275 12.36 -0.89 13.07
C TYR A 275 11.37 -1.77 13.86
N LEU A 276 11.76 -2.29 15.02
CA LEU A 276 10.88 -3.13 15.86
C LEU A 276 9.59 -2.38 16.24
N MET A 277 9.70 -1.12 16.68
CA MET A 277 8.54 -0.29 16.98
C MET A 277 7.67 -0.06 15.75
N SER A 278 8.27 0.20 14.59
CA SER A 278 7.54 0.35 13.33
C SER A 278 6.77 -0.93 12.99
N GLN A 279 7.39 -2.11 13.10
CA GLN A 279 6.73 -3.40 12.84
C GLN A 279 5.56 -3.64 13.80
N GLN A 280 5.75 -3.37 15.09
CA GLN A 280 4.69 -3.52 16.12
C GLN A 280 3.49 -2.61 15.84
N LEU A 281 3.75 -1.35 15.49
CA LEU A 281 2.72 -0.37 15.19
C LEU A 281 1.97 -0.76 13.91
N LEU A 282 2.70 -1.21 12.89
CA LEU A 282 2.14 -1.63 11.61
C LEU A 282 1.21 -2.85 11.76
N ILE A 283 1.51 -3.81 12.65
CA ILE A 283 0.60 -4.94 12.94
C ILE A 283 -0.76 -4.43 13.44
N VAL A 284 -0.78 -3.47 14.37
CA VAL A 284 -2.01 -2.90 14.93
C VAL A 284 -2.80 -2.15 13.85
N GLU A 285 -2.12 -1.35 13.04
CA GLU A 285 -2.74 -0.57 11.96
C GLU A 285 -3.35 -1.47 10.89
N MET A 286 -2.61 -2.48 10.44
CA MET A 286 -3.09 -3.42 9.44
C MET A 286 -4.25 -4.27 9.94
N PHE A 287 -4.30 -4.59 11.24
CA PHE A 287 -5.45 -5.23 11.86
C PHE A 287 -6.70 -4.34 11.77
N ILE A 288 -6.59 -3.06 12.15
CA ILE A 288 -7.71 -2.10 12.05
C ILE A 288 -8.19 -1.97 10.61
N ILE A 289 -7.27 -1.83 9.64
CA ILE A 289 -7.63 -1.74 8.21
C ILE A 289 -8.31 -3.03 7.74
N THR A 290 -7.86 -4.20 8.19
CA THR A 290 -8.49 -5.49 7.85
C THR A 290 -9.95 -5.54 8.34
N LEU A 291 -10.24 -5.07 9.57
CA LEU A 291 -11.61 -4.97 10.07
C LEU A 291 -12.48 -4.01 9.25
N VAL A 292 -11.94 -2.85 8.88
CA VAL A 292 -12.67 -1.86 8.06
C VAL A 292 -12.91 -2.39 6.64
N ASN A 293 -11.92 -3.03 6.03
CA ASN A 293 -12.05 -3.67 4.73
C ASN A 293 -13.16 -4.72 4.74
N ARG A 294 -13.24 -5.54 5.79
CA ARG A 294 -14.33 -6.51 5.96
C ARG A 294 -15.71 -5.87 5.92
N LEU A 295 -15.90 -4.75 6.62
CA LEU A 295 -17.18 -4.02 6.62
C LEU A 295 -17.48 -3.39 5.25
N LEU A 296 -16.45 -2.91 4.57
CA LEU A 296 -16.58 -2.20 3.30
C LEU A 296 -16.86 -3.14 2.12
N TYR A 297 -16.18 -4.29 2.06
CA TYR A 297 -16.26 -5.25 0.96
C TYR A 297 -17.36 -6.31 1.13
N ARG A 298 -17.82 -6.58 2.37
CA ARG A 298 -18.98 -7.47 2.59
C ARG A 298 -20.30 -6.85 2.11
N ARG A 299 -20.40 -5.52 2.05
CA ARG A 299 -21.58 -4.82 1.54
C ARG A 299 -21.64 -4.99 0.02
N GLN A 300 -22.57 -5.82 -0.45
CA GLN A 300 -22.81 -6.06 -1.87
C GLN A 300 -23.48 -4.80 -2.44
N TYR A 301 -22.94 -4.27 -3.54
CA TYR A 301 -23.48 -3.10 -4.23
C TYR A 301 -24.06 -3.54 -5.56
N ASP A 302 -25.20 -2.95 -5.94
CA ASP A 302 -25.77 -3.14 -7.26
C ASP A 302 -24.84 -2.51 -8.33
N PRO A 303 -24.70 -3.15 -9.50
CA PRO A 303 -23.91 -2.59 -10.59
C PRO A 303 -24.44 -1.20 -11.00
N LEU A 304 -23.55 -0.34 -11.48
CA LEU A 304 -23.95 0.95 -12.05
C LEU A 304 -24.99 0.71 -13.17
N PRO A 305 -26.08 1.49 -13.22
CA PRO A 305 -26.95 1.47 -14.39
C PRO A 305 -26.15 1.92 -15.62
N GLU A 306 -26.32 1.20 -16.72
CA GLU A 306 -25.76 1.60 -18.01
C GLU A 306 -26.32 2.99 -18.39
N GLU A 307 -25.47 3.92 -18.83
CA GLU A 307 -25.89 5.30 -19.19
C GLU A 307 -26.95 5.32 -20.31
N ASP A 308 -27.03 4.26 -21.12
CA ASP A 308 -28.06 4.11 -22.16
C ASP A 308 -29.48 4.12 -21.55
N GLY A 309 -29.63 3.67 -20.28
CA GLY A 309 -30.87 3.76 -19.52
C GLY A 309 -31.15 5.14 -18.91
N GLU A 310 -30.15 5.94 -18.56
CA GLU A 310 -30.37 7.30 -18.04
C GLU A 310 -30.76 8.29 -19.15
N GLU A 311 -30.21 8.13 -20.35
CA GLU A 311 -30.66 8.90 -21.52
C GLU A 311 -32.03 8.43 -22.01
N GLU A 312 -32.35 7.13 -22.01
CA GLU A 312 -33.70 6.64 -22.32
C GLU A 312 -34.73 7.06 -21.27
N ILE A 313 -34.42 6.94 -19.97
CA ILE A 313 -35.34 7.38 -18.90
C ILE A 313 -35.52 8.90 -18.95
N LYS A 314 -34.46 9.69 -19.18
CA LYS A 314 -34.61 11.13 -19.40
C LYS A 314 -35.43 11.44 -20.65
N LYS A 315 -35.20 10.76 -21.78
CA LYS A 315 -35.99 10.92 -23.02
C LYS A 315 -37.45 10.51 -22.85
N THR A 316 -37.72 9.45 -22.10
CA THR A 316 -39.08 8.97 -21.83
C THR A 316 -39.81 9.89 -20.86
N LEU A 317 -39.12 10.45 -19.86
CA LEU A 317 -39.66 11.47 -18.96
C LEU A 317 -39.87 12.83 -19.65
N THR A 318 -38.97 13.25 -20.54
CA THR A 318 -39.19 14.49 -21.34
C THR A 318 -40.26 14.29 -22.41
N SER A 319 -40.38 13.10 -23.01
CA SER A 319 -41.45 12.78 -23.96
C SER A 319 -42.82 12.71 -23.28
N LYS A 320 -42.94 12.11 -22.09
CA LYS A 320 -44.20 12.12 -21.32
C LYS A 320 -44.62 13.52 -20.89
N ASN A 321 -43.67 14.33 -20.41
CA ASN A 321 -43.95 15.72 -20.01
C ASN A 321 -44.28 16.64 -21.20
N ALA A 322 -43.89 16.30 -22.43
CA ALA A 322 -44.26 17.05 -23.63
C ALA A 322 -45.67 16.69 -24.15
N VAL A 323 -46.16 15.47 -23.86
CA VAL A 323 -47.51 15.01 -24.24
C VAL A 323 -48.57 15.47 -23.25
N GLU A 324 -48.21 15.69 -21.98
CA GLU A 324 -49.13 16.23 -20.95
C GLU A 324 -49.31 17.76 -21.00
N ASN A 325 -48.56 18.46 -21.86
CA ASN A 325 -48.62 19.93 -22.02
C ASN A 325 -49.19 20.38 -23.39
N VAL A 326 -49.90 19.50 -24.10
CA VAL A 326 -50.66 19.81 -25.33
C VAL A 326 -52.14 19.51 -25.11
#